data_AF-N2AQF3-F1
#
_entry.id   AF-N2AQF3-F1
#
_cell.length_a   1.000
_cell.length_b   1.000
_cell.length_c   1.000
_cell.angle_alpha   90.00
_cell.angle_beta   90.00
_cell.angle_gamma   90.00
#
_symmetry.space_group_name_H-M   'P 1'
#
loop_
_entity.id
_entity.type
_entity.pdbx_description
1 polymer ?
#
loop_
_entity_poly.entity_id
_entity_poly.type
_entity_poly.pdbx_seq_one_letter_code
_entity_poly.pdbx_strand_id
1 'polypeptide(L)'
;MVKSINTKVDLTITATWFRGIASYGKVMIGDKAFEFYNEKNIGDFVQIPWEEITYVVADVRFHGKYIPRFEIRTKKNGNFIFATQDSKKTLRAIRKYIPADHMRQSLSLRQKLTLSFKNIINKVHKK
;
A
#
# COMPACT_ATOMS: atom_id res chain seq x y z
N MET A 1 -2.76 4.24 -26.61
CA MET A 1 -1.84 4.87 -25.64
C MET A 1 -2.65 5.22 -24.41
N VAL A 2 -2.26 4.72 -23.24
CA VAL A 2 -2.87 5.13 -21.97
C VAL A 2 -2.22 6.45 -21.54
N LYS A 3 -3.02 7.43 -21.15
CA LYS A 3 -2.53 8.73 -20.68
C LYS A 3 -2.56 8.77 -19.16
N SER A 4 -1.50 9.32 -18.57
CA SER A 4 -1.48 9.67 -17.16
C SER A 4 -2.50 10.75 -16.87
N ILE A 5 -3.18 10.62 -15.73
CA ILE A 5 -4.06 11.67 -15.20
C ILE A 5 -3.30 12.67 -14.34
N ASN A 6 -2.06 12.35 -13.95
CA ASN A 6 -1.16 13.28 -13.28
C ASN A 6 -0.69 14.37 -14.26
N THR A 7 -0.73 15.61 -13.79
CA THR A 7 -0.17 16.76 -14.50
C THR A 7 1.29 17.00 -14.12
N LYS A 8 1.69 16.55 -12.93
CA LYS A 8 3.07 16.58 -12.45
C LYS A 8 3.44 15.23 -11.84
N VAL A 9 4.66 14.76 -12.15
CA VAL A 9 5.20 13.51 -11.61
C VAL A 9 6.27 13.81 -10.57
N ASP A 10 6.08 13.28 -9.36
CA ASP A 10 7.01 13.42 -8.25
C ASP A 10 8.00 12.25 -8.16
N LEU A 11 7.52 11.04 -8.46
CA LEU A 11 8.34 9.84 -8.38
C LEU A 11 7.87 8.80 -9.39
N THR A 12 8.82 8.25 -10.14
CA THR A 12 8.61 7.04 -10.95
C THR A 12 9.57 5.97 -10.44
N ILE A 13 9.06 4.78 -10.16
CA ILE A 13 9.85 3.67 -9.62
C ILE A 13 9.34 2.33 -10.10
N THR A 14 10.25 1.37 -10.30
CA THR A 14 9.89 0.00 -10.65
C THR A 14 9.11 -0.65 -9.51
N ALA A 15 8.05 -1.36 -9.89
CA ALA A 15 7.08 -1.92 -8.98
C ALA A 15 6.50 -3.25 -9.47
N THR A 16 5.90 -3.97 -8.54
CA THR A 16 5.15 -5.20 -8.79
C THR A 16 3.77 -5.04 -8.17
N TRP A 17 2.74 -5.30 -8.97
CA TRP A 17 1.36 -5.37 -8.53
C TRP A 17 0.95 -6.84 -8.31
N PHE A 18 0.42 -7.16 -7.13
CA PHE A 18 -0.02 -8.51 -6.77
C PHE A 18 -1.55 -8.59 -6.87
N ARG A 19 -2.06 -9.26 -7.92
CA ARG A 19 -3.50 -9.47 -8.16
C ARG A 19 -3.87 -10.95 -8.40
N GLY A 20 -3.21 -11.85 -7.68
CA GLY A 20 -3.21 -13.30 -7.92
C GLY A 20 -1.98 -13.72 -8.71
N ILE A 21 -1.71 -13.05 -9.85
CA ILE A 21 -0.44 -13.14 -10.58
C ILE A 21 0.34 -11.84 -10.36
N ALA A 22 1.67 -11.95 -10.28
CA ALA A 22 2.55 -10.79 -10.17
C ALA A 22 2.69 -10.08 -11.53
N SER A 23 2.17 -8.85 -11.61
CA SER A 23 2.38 -7.97 -12.76
C SER A 23 3.56 -7.03 -12.48
N TYR A 24 4.53 -7.00 -13.39
CA TYR A 24 5.71 -6.14 -13.28
C TYR A 24 5.50 -4.86 -14.08
N GLY A 25 5.94 -3.74 -13.52
CA GLY A 25 5.69 -2.45 -14.12
C GLY A 25 6.39 -1.31 -13.40
N LYS A 26 5.89 -0.11 -13.62
CA LYS A 26 6.35 1.10 -12.95
C LYS A 26 5.19 1.76 -12.23
N VAL A 27 5.43 2.16 -11.00
CA VAL A 27 4.56 3.06 -10.25
C VAL A 27 4.98 4.50 -10.56
N MET A 28 3.98 5.35 -10.76
CA MET A 28 4.12 6.78 -10.92
C MET A 28 3.26 7.46 -9.85
N ILE A 29 3.90 8.29 -9.04
CA ILE A 29 3.25 9.13 -8.03
C ILE A 29 3.28 10.55 -8.55
N GLY A 30 2.11 11.15 -8.68
CA GLY A 30 1.98 12.52 -9.12
C GLY A 30 1.00 13.34 -8.27
N ASP A 31 0.67 14.51 -8.77
CA ASP A 31 -0.16 15.48 -8.07
C ASP A 31 -1.61 15.06 -7.87
N LYS A 32 -2.15 14.17 -8.71
CA LYS A 32 -3.58 13.79 -8.71
C LYS A 32 -3.85 12.34 -8.32
N ALA A 33 -2.91 11.44 -8.61
CA ALA A 33 -3.12 10.01 -8.46
C ALA A 33 -1.84 9.21 -8.20
N PHE A 34 -2.04 8.06 -7.57
CA PHE A 34 -1.13 6.94 -7.62
C PHE A 34 -1.43 6.12 -8.88
N GLU A 35 -0.43 5.88 -9.72
CA GLU A 35 -0.60 5.14 -10.97
C GLU A 35 0.39 3.97 -11.05
N PHE A 36 -0.03 2.89 -11.70
CA PHE A 36 0.79 1.75 -12.05
C PHE A 36 0.61 1.42 -13.53
N TYR A 37 1.71 1.23 -14.24
CA TYR A 37 1.74 0.84 -15.64
C TYR A 37 2.53 -0.44 -15.82
N ASN A 38 1.89 -1.48 -16.34
CA ASN A 38 2.55 -2.74 -16.66
C ASN A 38 3.47 -2.55 -17.88
N GLU A 39 4.69 -3.11 -17.79
CA GLU A 39 5.69 -3.00 -18.85
C GLU A 39 5.39 -3.91 -20.05
N LYS A 40 4.72 -5.04 -19.82
CA LYS A 40 4.42 -6.03 -20.86
C LYS A 40 3.07 -5.80 -21.54
N ASN A 41 2.09 -5.32 -20.80
CA ASN A 41 0.73 -5.11 -21.31
C ASN A 41 0.26 -3.69 -21.03
N ILE A 42 0.24 -2.85 -22.07
CA ILE A 42 -0.15 -1.43 -21.99
C ILE A 42 -1.60 -1.26 -21.51
N GLY A 43 -2.48 -2.24 -21.74
CA GLY A 43 -3.86 -2.23 -21.26
C GLY A 43 -4.02 -2.61 -19.78
N ASP A 44 -2.97 -3.13 -19.14
CA ASP A 44 -2.98 -3.53 -17.73
C ASP A 44 -2.36 -2.41 -16.87
N PHE A 45 -3.19 -1.42 -16.53
CA PHE A 45 -2.77 -0.27 -15.73
C PHE A 45 -3.76 -0.01 -14.60
N VAL A 46 -3.29 0.70 -13.57
CA VAL A 46 -4.10 1.14 -12.45
C VAL A 46 -3.88 2.63 -12.27
N GLN A 47 -4.96 3.40 -12.13
CA GLN A 47 -4.91 4.81 -11.77
C GLN A 47 -5.85 4.99 -10.59
N ILE A 48 -5.30 5.38 -9.44
CA ILE A 48 -6.04 5.56 -8.19
C ILE A 48 -5.91 7.02 -7.80
N PRO A 49 -6.94 7.85 -8.04
CA PRO A 49 -6.97 9.23 -7.55
C PRO A 49 -6.79 9.28 -6.04
N TRP A 50 -6.11 10.31 -5.54
CA TRP A 50 -5.87 10.47 -4.09
C TRP A 50 -7.18 10.46 -3.28
N GLU A 51 -8.24 11.03 -3.84
CA GLU A 51 -9.59 11.07 -3.26
C GLU A 51 -10.24 9.69 -3.08
N GLU A 52 -9.83 8.71 -3.88
CA GLU A 52 -10.36 7.35 -3.80
C GLU A 52 -9.66 6.51 -2.72
N ILE A 53 -8.46 6.91 -2.30
CA ILE A 53 -7.68 6.16 -1.31
C ILE A 53 -8.24 6.44 0.08
N THR A 54 -8.63 5.37 0.78
CA THR A 54 -9.08 5.42 2.17
C THR A 54 -7.92 5.21 3.13
N TYR A 55 -7.11 4.18 2.88
CA TYR A 55 -5.98 3.82 3.73
C TYR A 55 -4.84 3.28 2.90
N VAL A 56 -3.62 3.59 3.34
CA VAL A 56 -2.39 2.93 2.87
C VAL A 56 -1.81 2.14 4.03
N VAL A 57 -1.73 0.82 3.86
CA VAL A 57 -1.25 -0.10 4.88
C VAL A 57 0.12 -0.62 4.48
N ALA A 58 1.17 -0.26 5.21
CA ALA A 58 2.52 -0.75 4.94
C ALA A 58 2.84 -1.99 5.79
N ASP A 59 3.35 -3.07 5.17
CA ASP A 59 3.88 -4.22 5.92
C ASP A 59 5.26 -3.87 6.47
N VAL A 60 5.33 -3.46 7.73
CA VAL A 60 6.59 -3.01 8.34
C VAL A 60 7.27 -4.16 9.06
N ARG A 61 8.44 -4.56 8.56
CA ARG A 61 9.27 -5.63 9.14
C ARG A 61 10.56 -5.08 9.74
N PHE A 62 11.18 -5.88 10.58
CA PHE A 62 12.48 -5.61 11.19
C PHE A 62 12.55 -4.23 11.87
N HIS A 63 11.57 -3.91 12.73
CA HIS A 63 11.51 -2.64 13.47
C HIS A 63 11.54 -1.38 12.58
N GLY A 64 10.84 -1.38 11.45
CA GLY A 64 10.82 -0.22 10.54
C GLY A 64 11.91 -0.22 9.47
N LYS A 65 12.83 -1.20 9.49
CA LYS A 65 13.95 -1.23 8.55
C LYS A 65 13.54 -1.64 7.15
N TYR A 66 12.52 -2.49 6.99
CA TYR A 66 12.16 -3.06 5.71
C TYR A 66 10.65 -3.11 5.49
N ILE A 67 10.22 -2.79 4.27
CA ILE A 67 8.80 -2.79 3.87
C ILE A 67 8.69 -3.56 2.55
N PRO A 68 8.43 -4.89 2.59
CA PRO A 68 8.36 -5.69 1.38
C PRO A 68 7.18 -5.31 0.49
N ARG A 69 6.04 -4.95 1.10
CA ARG A 69 4.79 -4.66 0.40
C ARG A 69 3.99 -3.59 1.13
N PHE A 70 3.14 -2.92 0.39
CA PHE A 70 2.10 -2.04 0.93
C PHE A 70 0.79 -2.26 0.18
N GLU A 71 -0.31 -2.02 0.87
CA GLU A 71 -1.67 -2.17 0.40
C GLU A 71 -2.31 -0.79 0.29
N ILE A 72 -2.85 -0.44 -0.87
CA ILE A 72 -3.67 0.76 -1.08
C ILE A 72 -5.13 0.31 -1.06
N ARG A 73 -5.89 0.80 -0.10
CA ARG A 73 -7.33 0.54 0.02
C ARG A 73 -8.10 1.66 -0.60
N THR A 74 -9.01 1.31 -1.51
CA THR A 74 -9.87 2.27 -2.19
C THR A 74 -11.27 2.26 -1.59
N LYS A 75 -12.06 3.31 -1.85
CA LYS A 75 -13.45 3.40 -1.41
C LYS A 75 -14.35 2.36 -2.08
N LYS A 76 -14.11 2.05 -3.36
CA LYS A 76 -15.03 1.25 -4.20
C LYS A 76 -14.36 0.06 -4.89
N ASN A 77 -13.11 0.20 -5.31
CA ASN A 77 -12.41 -0.77 -6.15
C ASN A 77 -11.59 -1.82 -5.37
N GLY A 78 -11.87 -1.97 -4.07
CA GLY A 78 -11.18 -2.92 -3.21
C GLY A 78 -9.75 -2.51 -2.85
N ASN A 79 -8.88 -3.50 -2.66
CA ASN A 79 -7.54 -3.30 -2.13
C ASN A 79 -6.48 -3.75 -3.14
N PHE A 80 -5.46 -2.92 -3.34
CA PHE A 80 -4.38 -3.15 -4.27
C PHE A 80 -3.07 -3.35 -3.52
N ILE A 81 -2.38 -4.46 -3.74
CA ILE A 81 -1.12 -4.77 -3.07
C ILE A 81 0.04 -4.52 -4.03
N PHE A 82 0.96 -3.66 -3.64
CA PHE A 82 2.14 -3.32 -4.41
C PHE A 82 3.43 -3.59 -3.64
N ALA A 83 4.50 -3.89 -4.37
CA ALA A 83 5.88 -3.76 -3.90
C ALA A 83 6.62 -2.81 -4.83
N THR A 84 7.49 -1.97 -4.30
CA THR A 84 8.38 -1.13 -5.10
C THR A 84 9.82 -1.40 -4.73
N GLN A 85 10.75 -1.10 -5.63
CA GLN A 85 12.18 -1.24 -5.35
C GLN A 85 12.60 -0.52 -4.06
N ASP A 86 12.06 0.67 -3.80
CA ASP A 86 12.22 1.40 -2.55
C ASP A 86 10.86 1.83 -1.99
N SER A 87 10.23 0.92 -1.24
CA SER A 87 8.96 1.17 -0.56
C SER A 87 8.98 2.35 0.40
N LYS A 88 10.13 2.67 1.03
CA LYS A 88 10.20 3.83 1.93
C LYS A 88 10.10 5.12 1.15
N LYS A 89 10.83 5.22 0.03
CA LYS A 89 10.75 6.40 -0.85
C LYS A 89 9.35 6.56 -1.45
N THR A 90 8.73 5.47 -1.89
CA THR A 90 7.36 5.46 -2.40
C THR A 90 6.36 5.96 -1.36
N LEU A 91 6.37 5.40 -0.15
CA LEU A 91 5.46 5.81 0.92
C LEU A 91 5.70 7.25 1.38
N ARG A 92 6.95 7.73 1.36
CA ARG A 92 7.26 9.15 1.62
C ARG A 92 6.69 10.08 0.55
N ALA A 93 6.67 9.66 -0.71
CA ALA A 93 6.04 10.43 -1.78
C ALA A 93 4.52 10.45 -1.63
N ILE A 94 3.90 9.30 -1.30
CA ILE A 94 2.46 9.20 -1.01
C ILE A 94 2.06 10.09 0.19
N ARG A 95 2.93 10.20 1.21
CA ARG A 95 2.70 11.04 2.39
C ARG A 95 2.51 12.52 2.12
N LYS A 96 2.90 13.01 0.95
CA LYS A 96 2.62 14.39 0.55
C LYS A 96 1.15 14.63 0.22
N TYR A 97 0.46 13.59 -0.26
CA TYR A 97 -0.90 13.67 -0.79
C TYR A 97 -1.94 13.07 0.15
N ILE A 98 -1.52 12.11 0.99
CA ILE A 98 -2.38 11.42 1.95
C ILE A 98 -1.97 11.80 3.37
N PRO A 99 -2.92 12.21 4.24
CA PRO A 99 -2.61 12.58 5.61
C PRO A 99 -2.17 11.35 6.42
N ALA A 100 -1.41 11.61 7.50
CA ALA A 100 -0.70 10.56 8.23
C ALA A 100 -1.65 9.57 8.96
N ASP A 101 -2.86 9.98 9.29
CA ASP A 101 -3.94 9.18 9.89
C ASP A 101 -4.48 8.09 8.94
N HIS A 102 -4.44 8.34 7.64
CA HIS A 102 -4.78 7.36 6.61
C HIS A 102 -3.62 6.43 6.25
N MET A 103 -2.42 6.64 6.81
CA MET A 103 -1.28 5.73 6.68
C MET A 103 -1.13 4.85 7.90
N ARG A 104 -1.39 3.55 7.74
CA ARG A 104 -1.35 2.56 8.82
C ARG A 104 -0.20 1.59 8.62
N GLN A 105 0.36 1.12 9.72
CA GLN A 105 1.26 -0.03 9.71
C GLN A 105 0.42 -1.31 9.82
N SER A 106 0.81 -2.37 9.11
CA SER A 106 0.19 -3.68 9.29
C SER A 106 0.36 -4.11 10.76
N LEU A 107 -0.67 -4.72 11.34
CA LEU A 107 -0.58 -5.24 12.70
C LEU A 107 0.49 -6.34 12.74
N SER A 108 1.56 -6.10 13.51
CA SER A 108 2.63 -7.07 13.69
C SER A 108 2.06 -8.35 14.31
N LEU A 109 2.59 -9.52 13.91
CA LEU A 109 2.19 -10.83 14.45
C LEU A 109 2.21 -10.87 16.00
N ARG A 110 3.06 -10.07 16.64
CA ARG A 110 3.10 -9.92 18.11
C ARG A 110 1.85 -9.28 18.71
N GLN A 111 1.22 -8.32 18.00
CA GLN A 111 -0.04 -7.71 18.43
C GLN A 111 -1.23 -8.67 18.29
N LYS A 112 -1.19 -9.57 17.30
CA LYS A 112 -2.21 -10.62 17.15
C LYS A 112 -2.12 -11.68 18.27
N LEU A 113 -0.91 -12.02 18.71
CA LEU A 113 -0.69 -12.95 19.82
C LEU A 113 -1.20 -12.37 21.16
N THR A 114 -0.86 -11.13 21.51
CA THR A 114 -1.31 -10.52 22.76
C THR A 114 -2.84 -10.35 22.85
N LEU A 115 -3.52 -10.13 21.72
CA LEU A 115 -4.99 -10.10 21.67
C LEU A 115 -5.62 -11.48 21.96
N SER A 116 -4.98 -12.58 21.56
CA SER A 116 -5.47 -13.93 21.84
C SER A 116 -5.25 -14.34 23.30
N PHE A 117 -4.10 -14.01 23.89
CA PHE A 117 -3.80 -14.35 25.29
C PHE A 117 -4.68 -13.58 26.30
N LYS A 118 -5.00 -12.31 26.03
CA LYS A 118 -5.82 -11.49 26.95
C LYS A 118 -7.27 -12.01 27.07
N ASN A 119 -7.80 -12.62 26.01
CA ASN A 119 -9.13 -13.25 26.01
C ASN A 119 -9.17 -14.59 26.75
N ILE A 120 -8.04 -15.31 26.82
CA ILE A 120 -7.95 -16.58 27.57
C ILE A 120 -7.83 -16.29 29.08
N ILE A 121 -7.01 -15.32 29.48
CA ILE A 121 -6.80 -14.99 30.90
C ILE A 121 -8.10 -14.47 31.56
N ASN A 122 -8.89 -13.65 30.86
CA ASN A 122 -10.19 -13.17 31.36
C ASN A 122 -11.25 -14.28 31.49
N LYS A 123 -11.06 -15.42 30.83
CA LYS A 123 -11.97 -16.58 30.94
C LYS A 123 -11.61 -17.48 32.13
N VAL A 124 -10.36 -17.43 32.59
CA VAL A 124 -9.86 -18.20 33.74
C VAL A 124 -10.10 -17.47 35.07
N HIS A 125 -10.14 -16.13 35.07
CA HIS A 125 -10.38 -15.32 36.27
C HIS A 125 -11.86 -15.13 36.66
N LYS A 126 -12.78 -15.82 35.97
CA LYS A 126 -14.23 -15.75 36.19
C LYS A 126 -14.83 -17.12 36.57
N LYS A 127 -14.03 -17.95 37.25
CA LYS A 127 -14.45 -19.19 37.92
C LYS A 127 -14.12 -19.08 39.40
#